data_AF-A0A914E8Q4-F1
#
_entry.id   AF-A0A914E8Q4-F1
#
_cell.length_a   1.000
_cell.length_b   1.000
_cell.length_c   1.000
_cell.angle_alpha   90.00
_cell.angle_beta   90.00
_cell.angle_gamma   90.00
#
_symmetry.space_group_name_H-M   'P 1'
#
loop_
_entity.id
_entity.type
_entity.pdbx_description
1 polymer ?
#
loop_
_entity_poly.entity_id
_entity_poly.type
_entity_poly.pdbx_seq_one_letter_code
_entity_poly.pdbx_strand_id
1 'polypeptide(L)'
;MTWNEARSYCSNVYGGYLKDDLNAIDSSYLKSLTANTEYWIGLSDFETPGTFAWDRGLNKPMEPLNSGDYNLWTNGQQPEYNANKTCVTDIAGQTWYQDDCNKKKYFVCERASQQLPVGRYAFSARNCQGEYYNVKVQISPDT
;
A
#
# COMPACT_ATOMS: atom_id res chain seq x y z
N MET A 1 9.91 3.11 -10.64
CA MET A 1 10.81 3.30 -9.47
C MET A 1 11.03 1.97 -8.77
N THR A 2 12.18 1.78 -8.12
CA THR A 2 12.40 0.69 -7.16
C THR A 2 11.47 0.86 -5.95
N TRP A 3 11.26 -0.19 -5.16
CA TRP A 3 10.37 -0.09 -3.99
C TRP A 3 10.87 0.95 -2.97
N ASN A 4 12.18 1.00 -2.72
CA ASN A 4 12.80 1.96 -1.82
C ASN A 4 12.69 3.41 -2.33
N GLU A 5 12.85 3.62 -3.64
CA GLU A 5 12.62 4.92 -4.28
C GLU A 5 11.15 5.34 -4.13
N ALA A 6 10.21 4.42 -4.35
CA ALA A 6 8.79 4.68 -4.23
C ALA A 6 8.38 5.00 -2.77
N ARG A 7 8.87 4.24 -1.79
CA ARG A 7 8.71 4.54 -0.35
C ARG A 7 9.23 5.92 -0.01
N SER A 8 10.42 6.25 -0.50
CA SER A 8 11.05 7.56 -0.27
C SER A 8 10.24 8.70 -0.92
N TYR A 9 9.73 8.48 -2.13
CA TYR A 9 8.88 9.44 -2.81
C TYR A 9 7.58 9.68 -2.03
N CYS A 10 6.88 8.61 -1.64
CA CYS A 10 5.63 8.71 -0.90
C CYS A 10 5.85 9.43 0.44
N SER A 11 6.93 9.13 1.15
CA SER A 11 7.27 9.76 2.44
C SER A 11 7.67 11.22 2.30
N ASN A 12 8.60 11.54 1.40
CA ASN A 12 9.27 12.85 1.39
C ASN A 12 8.64 13.86 0.44
N VAL A 13 8.07 13.41 -0.68
CA VAL A 13 7.51 14.30 -1.71
C VAL A 13 5.99 14.38 -1.57
N TYR A 14 5.33 13.24 -1.42
CA TYR A 14 3.87 13.18 -1.35
C TYR A 14 3.30 13.50 0.05
N GLY A 15 4.10 13.27 1.10
CA GLY A 15 3.72 13.48 2.50
C GLY A 15 2.82 12.36 3.03
N GLY A 16 3.12 11.12 2.65
CA GLY A 16 2.35 9.92 2.96
C GLY A 16 3.25 8.68 3.05
N TYR A 17 2.75 7.55 2.58
CA TYR A 17 3.46 6.27 2.54
C TYR A 17 2.95 5.43 1.36
N LEU A 18 3.61 4.32 1.05
CA LEU A 18 3.12 3.41 0.03
C LEU A 18 1.76 2.81 0.44
N LYS A 19 0.87 2.64 -0.52
CA LYS A 19 -0.52 2.26 -0.28
C LYS A 19 -0.67 0.88 0.34
N ASP A 20 -1.51 0.80 1.37
CA ASP A 20 -2.01 -0.43 1.93
C ASP A 20 -3.16 -1.02 1.13
N ASP A 21 -3.33 -2.33 1.18
CA ASP A 21 -4.51 -3.01 0.66
C ASP A 21 -5.10 -3.88 1.79
N LEU A 22 -6.01 -3.29 2.57
CA LEU A 22 -6.45 -3.84 3.86
C LEU A 22 -7.80 -4.55 3.80
N ASN A 23 -8.52 -4.45 2.68
CA ASN A 23 -9.85 -5.04 2.52
C ASN A 23 -10.27 -5.01 1.04
N ALA A 24 -11.33 -5.75 0.71
CA ALA A 24 -11.84 -5.84 -0.65
C ALA A 24 -12.31 -4.51 -1.27
N ILE A 25 -12.62 -3.48 -0.45
CA ILE A 25 -12.98 -2.15 -0.96
C ILE A 25 -11.70 -1.45 -1.47
N ASP A 26 -10.59 -1.52 -0.71
CA ASP A 26 -9.29 -1.03 -1.15
C ASP A 26 -8.85 -1.70 -2.45
N SER A 27 -8.90 -3.04 -2.52
CA SER A 27 -8.46 -3.78 -3.71
C SER A 27 -9.33 -3.46 -4.93
N SER A 28 -10.65 -3.34 -4.74
CA SER A 28 -11.56 -2.93 -5.82
C SER A 28 -11.28 -1.51 -6.31
N TYR A 29 -10.96 -0.60 -5.39
CA TYR A 29 -10.56 0.77 -5.74
C TYR A 29 -9.24 0.77 -6.52
N LEU A 30 -8.22 0.04 -6.06
CA LEU A 30 -6.94 -0.09 -6.72
C LEU A 30 -7.07 -0.72 -8.11
N LYS A 31 -7.92 -1.75 -8.27
CA LYS A 31 -8.24 -2.36 -9.56
C LYS A 31 -8.83 -1.35 -10.54
N SER A 32 -9.76 -0.51 -10.08
CA SER A 32 -10.41 0.51 -10.92
C SER A 32 -9.43 1.56 -11.45
N LEU A 33 -8.34 1.76 -10.73
CA LEU A 33 -7.40 2.84 -10.94
C LEU A 33 -6.15 2.43 -11.72
N THR A 34 -5.72 1.19 -11.54
CA THR A 34 -4.46 0.68 -12.08
C THR A 34 -4.64 0.00 -13.44
N ALA A 35 -5.87 -0.21 -13.89
CA ALA A 35 -6.20 -0.72 -15.23
C ALA A 35 -5.42 -1.99 -15.64
N ASN A 36 -5.27 -2.93 -14.70
CA ASN A 36 -4.48 -4.16 -14.83
C ASN A 36 -2.96 -4.00 -14.89
N THR A 37 -2.45 -2.88 -14.40
CA THR A 37 -1.00 -2.65 -14.27
C THR A 37 -0.45 -3.28 -12.99
N GLU A 38 0.81 -3.67 -13.05
CA GLU A 38 1.61 -4.12 -11.90
C GLU A 38 2.22 -2.92 -11.16
N TYR A 39 2.11 -2.88 -9.83
CA TYR A 39 2.62 -1.78 -9.01
C TYR A 39 3.05 -2.20 -7.60
N TRP A 40 4.00 -1.44 -7.05
CA TRP A 40 4.40 -1.56 -5.65
C TRP A 40 3.29 -1.11 -4.69
N ILE A 41 3.08 -1.92 -3.64
CA ILE A 41 2.27 -1.59 -2.46
C ILE A 41 3.18 -1.43 -1.22
N GLY A 42 2.61 -0.97 -0.11
CA GLY A 42 3.36 -0.70 1.13
C GLY A 42 3.84 -1.95 1.87
N LEU A 43 3.46 -3.14 1.42
CA LEU A 43 3.82 -4.39 2.10
C LEU A 43 5.25 -4.83 1.73
N SER A 44 6.05 -5.14 2.74
CA SER A 44 7.39 -5.74 2.59
C SER A 44 7.79 -6.49 3.85
N ASP A 45 8.72 -7.44 3.76
CA ASP A 45 9.40 -8.03 4.92
C ASP A 45 10.85 -7.51 5.06
N PHE A 46 11.11 -6.33 4.49
CA PHE A 46 12.44 -5.72 4.43
C PHE A 46 13.01 -5.38 5.82
N GLU A 47 12.19 -4.89 6.76
CA GLU A 47 12.64 -4.54 8.11
C GLU A 47 12.83 -5.76 9.01
N THR A 48 12.02 -6.81 8.82
CA THR A 48 12.10 -8.05 9.60
C THR A 48 11.91 -9.25 8.67
N PRO A 49 12.99 -9.93 8.28
CA PRO A 49 12.94 -11.11 7.41
C PRO A 49 11.87 -12.12 7.81
N GLY A 50 10.94 -12.43 6.90
CA GLY A 50 9.85 -13.37 7.12
C GLY A 50 8.60 -12.81 7.82
N THR A 51 8.63 -11.54 8.26
CA THR A 51 7.47 -10.82 8.80
C THR A 51 7.09 -9.68 7.87
N PHE A 52 6.04 -9.87 7.10
CA PHE A 52 5.52 -8.79 6.26
C PHE A 52 4.87 -7.70 7.10
N ALA A 53 5.16 -6.46 6.76
CA ALA A 53 4.63 -5.29 7.42
C ALA A 53 4.31 -4.19 6.39
N TRP A 54 3.31 -3.38 6.70
CA TRP A 54 2.85 -2.25 5.92
C TRP A 54 3.68 -1.01 6.19
N ASP A 55 4.06 -0.30 5.13
CA ASP A 55 4.77 0.97 5.22
C ASP A 55 3.96 2.02 5.97
N ARG A 56 4.60 2.75 6.87
CA ARG A 56 4.00 3.89 7.59
C ARG A 56 4.79 5.18 7.35
N GLY A 57 5.66 5.18 6.34
CA GLY A 57 6.60 6.24 6.01
C GLY A 57 7.98 5.98 6.61
N LEU A 58 8.99 6.72 6.15
CA LEU A 58 10.40 6.45 6.49
C LEU A 58 10.74 6.63 7.98
N ASN A 59 9.94 7.38 8.73
CA ASN A 59 10.20 7.72 10.13
C ASN A 59 9.24 7.03 11.11
N LYS A 60 8.48 6.03 10.64
CA LYS A 60 7.54 5.26 11.47
C LYS A 60 7.84 3.77 11.33
N PRO A 61 7.68 2.99 12.39
CA PRO A 61 7.79 1.54 12.30
C PRO A 61 6.73 1.01 11.33
N MET A 62 7.11 0.03 10.52
CA MET A 62 6.16 -0.67 9.68
C MET A 62 5.16 -1.46 10.55
N GLU A 63 3.92 -1.58 10.08
CA GLU A 63 2.84 -2.25 10.82
C GLU A 63 2.70 -3.72 10.38
N PRO A 64 2.92 -4.70 11.26
CA PRO A 64 2.90 -6.11 10.85
C PRO A 64 1.56 -6.56 10.27
N LEU A 65 1.61 -7.37 9.22
CA LEU A 65 0.47 -8.16 8.72
C LEU A 65 0.28 -9.36 9.66
N ASN A 66 -0.86 -9.43 10.35
CA ASN A 66 -1.13 -10.47 11.32
C ASN A 66 -1.90 -11.65 10.71
N SER A 67 -1.83 -12.80 11.40
CA SER A 67 -2.65 -13.97 11.05
C SER A 67 -4.13 -13.65 11.18
N GLY A 68 -4.85 -13.67 10.06
CA GLY A 68 -6.29 -13.38 9.98
C GLY A 68 -6.63 -12.04 9.33
N ASP A 69 -5.62 -11.21 9.06
CA ASP A 69 -5.81 -9.99 8.27
C ASP A 69 -6.16 -10.30 6.82
N TYR A 70 -6.81 -9.35 6.17
CA TYR A 70 -7.10 -9.40 4.75
C TYR A 70 -5.81 -9.60 3.95
N ASN A 71 -5.86 -10.52 2.98
CA ASN A 71 -4.73 -10.74 2.10
C ASN A 71 -5.19 -11.23 0.72
N LEU A 72 -4.37 -10.94 -0.28
CA LEU A 72 -4.55 -11.38 -1.67
C LEU A 72 -3.33 -12.16 -2.17
N TRP A 73 -2.65 -12.88 -1.29
CA TRP A 73 -1.50 -13.69 -1.71
C TRP A 73 -1.89 -14.67 -2.83
N THR A 74 -1.06 -14.77 -3.87
CA THR A 74 -1.37 -15.56 -5.09
C THR A 74 -1.75 -17.03 -4.84
N ASN A 75 -1.32 -17.62 -3.72
CA ASN A 75 -1.62 -19.00 -3.36
C ASN A 75 -2.55 -19.12 -2.14
N GLY A 76 -3.19 -18.02 -1.74
CA GLY A 76 -4.05 -17.93 -0.54
C GLY A 76 -3.28 -18.03 0.79
N GLN A 77 -1.96 -18.00 0.75
CA GLN A 77 -1.08 -18.09 1.92
C GLN A 77 0.13 -17.17 1.74
N GLN A 78 0.63 -16.65 2.86
CA GLN A 78 1.84 -15.84 2.88
C GLN A 78 3.01 -16.63 2.29
N PRO A 79 3.82 -16.03 1.41
CA PRO A 79 4.95 -16.73 0.82
C PRO A 79 6.07 -16.93 1.84
N GLU A 80 6.92 -17.92 1.59
CA GLU A 80 8.11 -18.16 2.39
C GLU A 80 9.11 -16.99 2.28
N TYR A 81 9.96 -16.84 3.31
CA TYR A 81 11.02 -15.84 3.28
C TYR A 81 11.94 -16.05 2.08
N ASN A 82 12.20 -14.97 1.34
CA ASN A 82 13.14 -14.95 0.24
C ASN A 82 13.98 -13.67 0.29
N ALA A 83 15.26 -13.82 0.62
CA ALA A 83 16.20 -12.70 0.76
C ALA A 83 16.33 -11.81 -0.48
N ASN A 84 16.00 -12.33 -1.68
CA ASN A 84 16.08 -11.58 -2.93
C ASN A 84 14.73 -10.97 -3.35
N LYS A 85 13.64 -11.26 -2.63
CA LYS A 85 12.29 -10.82 -2.97
C LYS A 85 11.53 -10.38 -1.74
N THR A 86 11.97 -9.28 -1.14
CA THR A 86 11.41 -8.78 0.11
C THR A 86 10.29 -7.75 -0.07
N CYS A 87 10.02 -7.31 -1.29
CA CYS A 87 9.02 -6.29 -1.59
C CYS A 87 7.79 -6.91 -2.25
N VAL A 88 6.61 -6.37 -1.95
CA VAL A 88 5.36 -6.90 -2.48
C VAL A 88 4.80 -5.97 -3.53
N THR A 89 4.34 -6.58 -4.61
CA THR A 89 3.65 -5.93 -5.71
C THR A 89 2.28 -6.56 -5.89
N ASP A 90 1.37 -5.75 -6.40
CA ASP A 90 0.00 -6.13 -6.70
C ASP A 90 -0.22 -6.05 -8.21
N ILE A 91 -0.82 -7.10 -8.77
CA ILE A 91 -1.36 -7.09 -10.13
C ILE A 91 -2.83 -6.74 -10.06
N ALA A 92 -3.16 -5.55 -10.56
CA ALA A 92 -4.53 -5.16 -10.84
C ALA A 92 -5.49 -5.12 -9.64
N GLY A 93 -5.00 -4.96 -8.40
CA GLY A 93 -5.87 -4.98 -7.21
C GLY A 93 -6.45 -6.36 -6.93
N GLN A 94 -5.76 -7.42 -7.33
CA GLN A 94 -6.28 -8.79 -7.29
C GLN A 94 -5.32 -9.78 -6.65
N THR A 95 -4.01 -9.57 -6.76
CA THR A 95 -3.06 -10.61 -6.36
C THR A 95 -1.71 -10.02 -5.96
N TRP A 96 -1.27 -10.40 -4.76
CA TRP A 96 0.01 -10.02 -4.19
C TRP A 96 1.06 -11.10 -4.38
N TYR A 97 2.29 -10.68 -4.64
CA TYR A 97 3.46 -11.56 -4.75
C TYR A 97 4.73 -10.81 -4.36
N GLN A 98 5.66 -11.57 -3.81
CA GLN A 98 7.03 -11.14 -3.57
C GLN A 98 7.75 -10.89 -4.90
N ASP A 99 8.46 -9.78 -4.99
CA ASP A 99 9.38 -9.51 -6.09
C ASP A 99 10.64 -8.77 -5.60
N ASP A 100 11.65 -8.74 -6.47
CA ASP A 100 12.91 -8.04 -6.24
C ASP A 100 12.66 -6.53 -6.14
N CYS A 101 12.96 -5.97 -4.96
CA CYS A 101 12.80 -4.55 -4.65
C CYS A 101 13.53 -3.62 -5.63
N ASN A 102 14.57 -4.10 -6.31
CA ASN A 102 15.37 -3.33 -7.26
C ASN A 102 14.71 -3.21 -8.64
N LYS A 103 13.62 -3.94 -8.90
CA LYS A 103 12.86 -3.78 -10.12
C LYS A 103 12.13 -2.44 -10.14
N LYS A 104 12.14 -1.80 -11.30
CA LYS A 104 11.34 -0.59 -11.52
C LYS A 104 9.89 -1.00 -11.85
N LYS A 105 8.95 -0.47 -11.08
CA LYS A 105 7.51 -0.62 -11.31
C LYS A 105 6.79 0.71 -11.07
N TYR A 106 5.50 0.73 -11.42
CA TYR A 106 4.56 1.72 -10.93
C TYR A 106 4.41 1.57 -9.41
N PHE A 107 3.83 2.57 -8.76
CA PHE A 107 3.59 2.54 -7.32
C PHE A 107 2.39 3.41 -6.98
N VAL A 108 1.82 3.17 -5.80
CA VAL A 108 0.68 3.92 -5.29
C VAL A 108 1.04 4.46 -3.91
N CYS A 109 0.84 5.76 -3.70
CA CYS A 109 0.96 6.37 -2.38
C CYS A 109 -0.41 6.57 -1.74
N GLU A 110 -0.46 6.59 -0.42
CA GLU A 110 -1.58 7.08 0.35
C GLU A 110 -1.13 8.04 1.44
N ARG A 111 -2.06 8.87 1.92
CA ARG A 111 -1.83 9.76 3.07
C ARG A 111 -3.14 10.00 3.80
N ALA A 112 -3.05 10.16 5.11
CA ALA A 112 -4.18 10.67 5.89
C ALA A 112 -4.55 12.07 5.41
N SER A 113 -5.84 12.35 5.30
CA SER A 113 -6.32 13.70 4.99
C SER A 113 -7.12 14.26 6.15
N GLN A 114 -6.69 15.43 6.60
CA GLN A 114 -7.43 16.23 7.58
C GLN A 114 -8.72 16.86 7.00
N GLN A 115 -8.98 16.73 5.69
CA GLN A 115 -10.23 17.19 5.10
C GLN A 115 -11.35 16.17 5.34
N LEU A 116 -12.33 16.55 6.16
CA LEU A 116 -13.68 15.99 6.12
C LEU A 116 -14.18 16.00 4.66
N PRO A 117 -14.93 14.98 4.21
CA PRO A 117 -15.48 14.97 2.86
C PRO A 117 -16.32 16.24 2.65
N VAL A 118 -15.84 17.14 1.80
CA VAL A 118 -16.58 18.35 1.41
C VAL A 118 -17.65 17.93 0.41
N GLY A 119 -18.76 17.36 0.90
CA GLY A 119 -19.86 16.95 0.01
C GLY A 119 -20.95 16.05 0.59
N ARG A 120 -22.01 16.69 1.09
CA ARG A 120 -23.43 16.28 1.09
C ARG A 120 -23.96 15.08 1.90
N TYR A 121 -23.30 14.58 2.94
CA TYR A 121 -24.06 13.91 4.03
C TYR A 121 -23.44 14.20 5.40
N ALA A 122 -23.97 15.22 6.08
CA ALA A 122 -23.79 15.40 7.50
C ALA A 122 -24.61 14.34 8.24
N PHE A 123 -24.07 13.12 8.39
CA PHE A 123 -24.57 12.21 9.40
C PHE A 123 -24.14 12.77 10.76
N SER A 124 -25.10 12.88 11.69
CA SER A 124 -24.91 13.49 13.00
C SER A 124 -23.74 12.83 13.72
N ALA A 125 -22.64 13.56 13.89
CA ALA A 125 -21.49 13.13 14.65
C ALA A 125 -21.84 13.10 16.14
N ARG A 126 -22.29 11.94 16.63
CA ARG A 126 -21.97 11.52 18.00
C ARG A 126 -20.95 10.39 17.86
N ASN A 127 -19.68 10.76 18.05
CA ASN A 127 -18.49 9.90 18.12
C ASN A 127 -17.81 9.48 16.81
N CYS A 128 -17.35 10.44 16.00
CA CYS A 128 -16.37 10.14 14.95
C CYS A 128 -14.93 10.32 15.50
N GLN A 129 -14.32 9.23 15.96
CA GLN A 129 -12.86 9.05 15.97
C GLN A 129 -12.44 8.35 14.67
N GLY A 130 -12.83 8.89 13.51
CA GLY A 130 -12.54 8.30 12.21
C GLY A 130 -11.75 9.28 11.36
N GLU A 131 -10.46 9.02 11.16
CA GLU A 131 -9.63 9.74 10.19
C GLU A 131 -10.08 9.33 8.78
N TYR A 132 -10.34 10.32 7.91
CA TYR A 132 -10.68 10.06 6.50
C TYR A 132 -9.38 10.02 5.67
N TYR A 133 -9.21 8.97 4.87
CA TYR A 133 -8.04 8.80 4.02
C TYR A 133 -8.33 9.35 2.61
N ASN A 134 -7.56 10.35 2.16
CA ASN A 134 -7.56 10.70 0.74
C ASN A 134 -6.39 9.96 0.08
N VAL A 135 -6.73 8.85 -0.57
CA VAL A 135 -5.80 8.13 -1.45
C VAL A 135 -5.68 8.94 -2.74
N LYS A 136 -4.60 9.73 -2.91
CA LYS A 136 -4.23 10.20 -4.25
C LYS A 136 -3.13 9.30 -4.76
N VAL A 137 -3.46 8.63 -5.85
CA VAL A 137 -2.57 7.69 -6.50
C VAL A 137 -1.77 8.45 -7.54
N GLN A 138 -0.48 8.56 -7.28
CA GLN A 138 0.44 9.08 -8.27
C GLN A 138 1.05 7.90 -9.04
N ILE A 139 0.45 7.60 -10.18
CA ILE A 139 0.98 6.64 -11.15
C ILE A 139 2.13 7.36 -11.88
N SER A 140 3.39 7.15 -11.46
CA SER A 140 4.52 7.75 -12.18
C SER A 140 4.82 6.97 -13.46
N PRO A 141 5.05 7.65 -14.61
CA PRO A 141 5.77 7.05 -15.72
C PRO A 141 7.28 6.98 -15.39
N ASP A 142 7.96 6.05 -16.05
CA ASP A 142 9.41 5.90 -16.02
C ASP A 142 10.14 7.22 -16.36
N THR A 143 10.88 7.74 -15.38
CA THR A 143 12.07 8.57 -15.62
C THR A 143 13.14 8.11 -14.65
#